data_AF-A0A6C2UTF0-F1
#
_entry.id   AF-A0A6C2UTF0-F1
#
_cell.length_a   1.000
_cell.length_b   1.000
_cell.length_c   1.000
_cell.angle_alpha   90.00
_cell.angle_beta   90.00
_cell.angle_gamma   90.00
#
_symmetry.space_group_name_H-M   'P 1'
#
loop_
_entity.id
_entity.type
_entity.pdbx_description
1 polymer ?
#
loop_
_entity_poly.entity_id
_entity_poly.type
_entity_poly.pdbx_seq_one_letter_code
_entity_poly.pdbx_strand_id
1 'polypeptide(L)'
;MVRPIINRSTILRNKNILAISITGMFFFSAYGQTGSLELATGLLEQQEWELCRRECKRALLSGTGPTEQFQLIGALASNGEGMDPALIAPQFQLIIATNNTPEVSAIASYKLGRLHWQTDQPKAALDAFAFSFQTTTNKELFLHSACSMFLLFGDHRSLKKNNKDLISQINTSRSQWYRALFNDCAKPVPHATQPQKPNWVIRFYRSQISPAIGSRCVLEPSCSEYFHQAYCKHGAASIPMIADRLCREPNVSHEKKDPVVMPSGQIRYGDPLENHDFWMKKQ
;
A
#
# COMPACT_ATOMS: atom_id res chain seq x y z
N MET A 1 49.56 57.34 14.51
CA MET A 1 48.82 58.04 15.58
C MET A 1 47.34 58.08 15.20
N VAL A 2 46.49 57.54 16.09
CA VAL A 2 45.08 57.92 16.36
C VAL A 2 44.01 57.65 15.27
N ARG A 3 43.12 56.68 15.59
CA ARG A 3 41.76 56.41 15.02
C ARG A 3 40.77 57.56 15.34
N PRO A 4 39.43 57.48 15.16
CA PRO A 4 38.49 56.68 14.32
C PRO A 4 37.54 57.62 13.49
N ILE A 5 36.51 57.18 12.73
CA ILE A 5 35.08 57.19 13.14
C ILE A 5 34.15 56.96 11.91
N ILE A 6 33.24 55.97 12.05
CA ILE A 6 31.82 55.91 11.63
C ILE A 6 31.42 55.81 10.15
N ASN A 7 31.20 54.54 9.75
CA ASN A 7 29.97 53.92 9.23
C ASN A 7 28.72 54.82 8.96
N ARG A 8 28.31 54.97 7.69
CA ARG A 8 26.94 55.33 7.24
C ARG A 8 26.56 54.44 6.05
N SER A 9 25.77 53.40 6.27
CA SER A 9 24.32 53.35 6.00
C SER A 9 23.87 53.99 4.69
N THR A 10 23.52 53.15 3.71
CA THR A 10 22.37 53.40 2.82
C THR A 10 21.88 52.08 2.23
N ILE A 11 21.02 51.45 3.02
CA ILE A 11 20.14 50.34 2.62
C ILE A 11 19.12 50.92 1.64
N LEU A 12 19.13 50.42 0.40
CA LEU A 12 18.05 50.68 -0.54
C LEU A 12 16.81 49.87 -0.14
N ARG A 13 15.75 50.63 0.13
CA ARG A 13 14.38 50.22 0.45
C ARG A 13 13.61 50.09 -0.86
N ASN A 14 12.97 48.94 -1.11
CA ASN A 14 11.67 48.84 -1.79
C ASN A 14 11.08 47.48 -1.41
N LYS A 15 10.22 47.41 -0.38
CA LYS A 15 8.76 47.61 -0.37
C LYS A 15 7.98 46.46 -1.03
N ASN A 16 7.20 45.81 -0.17
CA ASN A 16 5.96 45.07 -0.43
C ASN A 16 6.07 43.63 -0.93
N ILE A 17 6.28 42.70 0.01
CA ILE A 17 5.57 41.41 -0.05
C ILE A 17 4.82 41.30 1.27
N LEU A 18 3.48 41.35 1.16
CA LEU A 18 2.55 41.12 2.24
C LEU A 18 2.88 39.78 2.91
N ALA A 19 3.22 39.84 4.20
CA ALA A 19 3.19 38.69 5.08
C ALA A 19 1.72 38.30 5.28
N ILE A 20 1.24 37.29 4.55
CA ILE A 20 0.03 36.57 4.92
C ILE A 20 0.44 35.63 6.04
N SER A 21 0.21 36.09 7.26
CA SER A 21 0.27 35.28 8.47
C SER A 21 -0.82 34.21 8.38
N ILE A 22 -0.49 33.04 7.83
CA ILE A 22 -1.30 31.84 8.00
C ILE A 22 -0.98 31.35 9.41
N THR A 23 -1.69 31.90 10.39
CA THR A 23 -1.87 31.26 11.69
C THR A 23 -2.68 29.98 11.44
N GLY A 24 -1.99 28.95 10.94
CA GLY A 24 -2.51 27.60 10.90
C GLY A 24 -2.73 27.15 12.33
N MET A 25 -3.99 27.14 12.76
CA MET A 25 -4.41 26.38 13.92
C MET A 25 -3.91 24.95 13.73
N PHE A 26 -2.81 24.62 14.42
CA PHE A 26 -2.39 23.24 14.66
C PHE A 26 -3.44 22.60 15.55
N PHE A 27 -4.53 22.12 14.95
CA PHE A 27 -5.37 21.11 15.57
C PHE A 27 -4.57 19.80 15.56
N PHE A 28 -3.75 19.62 16.60
CA PHE A 28 -3.31 18.31 17.05
C PHE A 28 -4.57 17.54 17.49
N SER A 29 -5.23 16.87 16.55
CA SER A 29 -6.15 15.81 16.93
C SER A 29 -5.28 14.62 17.30
N ALA A 30 -5.18 14.35 18.60
CA ALA A 30 -4.70 13.07 19.13
C ALA A 30 -5.72 11.98 18.77
N TYR A 31 -5.81 11.61 17.48
CA TYR A 31 -6.39 10.34 17.08
C TYR A 31 -5.30 9.29 17.25
N GLY A 32 -5.51 8.45 18.24
CA GLY A 32 -4.55 7.49 18.77
C GLY A 32 -3.98 6.54 17.70
N GLN A 33 -2.86 5.94 18.09
CA GLN A 33 -1.94 5.04 17.39
C GLN A 33 -2.53 4.09 16.31
N THR A 34 -3.82 3.74 16.36
CA THR A 34 -4.53 2.95 15.34
C THR A 34 -4.75 3.70 14.02
N GLY A 35 -4.94 5.03 14.05
CA GLY A 35 -5.25 5.81 12.84
C GLY A 35 -4.11 5.94 11.84
N SER A 36 -2.85 5.95 12.30
CA SER A 36 -1.68 6.05 11.42
C SER A 36 -1.39 4.74 10.68
N LEU A 37 -1.56 3.61 11.36
CA LEU A 37 -1.42 2.28 10.76
C LEU A 37 -2.54 2.01 9.75
N GLU A 38 -3.79 2.33 10.10
CA GLU A 38 -4.93 2.21 9.19
C GLU A 38 -4.74 3.09 7.96
N LEU A 39 -4.26 4.33 8.14
CA LEU A 39 -3.92 5.21 7.03
C LEU A 39 -2.82 4.64 6.14
N ALA A 40 -1.71 4.16 6.71
CA ALA A 40 -0.61 3.58 5.94
C ALA A 40 -1.06 2.35 5.15
N THR A 41 -1.90 1.50 5.75
CA THR A 41 -2.47 0.31 5.13
C THR A 41 -3.40 0.69 3.97
N GLY A 42 -4.33 1.63 4.19
CA GLY A 42 -5.22 2.11 3.13
C GLY A 42 -4.47 2.78 1.98
N LEU A 43 -3.38 3.50 2.26
CA LEU A 43 -2.51 4.06 1.23
C LEU A 43 -1.82 2.98 0.40
N LEU A 44 -1.41 1.87 1.04
CA LEU A 44 -0.81 0.72 0.35
C LEU A 44 -1.82 0.02 -0.57
N GLU A 45 -3.03 -0.23 -0.06
CA GLU A 45 -4.13 -0.86 -0.82
C GLU A 45 -4.53 -0.03 -2.05
N GLN A 46 -4.54 1.30 -1.88
CA GLN A 46 -4.83 2.26 -2.95
C GLN A 46 -3.65 2.49 -3.91
N GLN A 47 -2.51 1.80 -3.71
CA GLN A 47 -1.31 1.92 -4.55
C GLN A 47 -0.69 3.33 -4.55
N GLU A 48 -0.92 4.09 -3.48
CA GLU A 48 -0.36 5.43 -3.28
C GLU A 48 1.04 5.33 -2.63
N TRP A 49 1.98 4.76 -3.39
CA TRP A 49 3.28 4.31 -2.89
C TRP A 49 4.08 5.38 -2.15
N GLU A 50 4.19 6.58 -2.73
CA GLU A 50 4.98 7.67 -2.15
C GLU A 50 4.37 8.17 -0.84
N LEU A 51 3.05 8.37 -0.81
CA LEU A 51 2.33 8.82 0.38
C LEU A 51 2.41 7.76 1.49
N CYS A 52 2.25 6.49 1.13
CA CYS A 52 2.38 5.36 2.04
C CYS A 52 3.77 5.38 2.73
N ARG A 53 4.86 5.47 1.95
CA ARG A 53 6.22 5.54 2.51
C ARG A 53 6.45 6.77 3.40
N ARG A 54 5.94 7.93 2.99
CA ARG A 54 6.06 9.17 3.79
C ARG A 54 5.35 8.99 5.14
N GLU A 55 4.17 8.40 5.14
CA GLU A 55 3.41 8.11 6.36
C GLU A 55 4.13 7.10 7.25
N CYS A 56 4.62 5.98 6.70
CA CYS A 56 5.41 5.01 7.46
C CYS A 56 6.65 5.66 8.08
N LYS A 57 7.38 6.51 7.33
CA LYS A 57 8.55 7.22 7.84
C LYS A 57 8.19 8.19 8.96
N ARG A 58 7.08 8.92 8.82
CA ARG A 58 6.55 9.82 9.86
C ARG A 58 6.22 9.04 11.13
N ALA A 59 5.49 7.93 11.00
CA ALA A 59 5.10 7.07 12.11
C ALA A 59 6.32 6.54 12.86
N LEU A 60 7.32 6.00 12.14
CA LEU A 60 8.58 5.52 12.70
C LEU A 60 9.38 6.59 13.45
N LEU A 61 9.48 7.81 12.89
CA LEU A 61 10.19 8.93 13.55
C LEU A 61 9.45 9.44 14.79
N SER A 62 8.13 9.41 14.77
CA SER A 62 7.30 9.83 15.90
C SER A 62 7.18 8.77 17.00
N GLY A 63 7.66 7.54 16.76
CA GLY A 63 7.47 6.41 17.66
C GLY A 63 6.01 6.01 17.85
N THR A 64 5.13 6.31 16.87
CA THR A 64 3.70 6.00 16.97
C THR A 64 3.41 4.64 16.36
N GLY A 65 2.90 3.71 17.16
CA GLY A 65 2.39 2.40 16.72
C GLY A 65 3.45 1.31 16.50
N PRO A 66 3.07 0.17 15.89
CA PRO A 66 3.94 -1.00 15.74
C PRO A 66 5.03 -0.78 14.67
N THR A 67 6.25 -0.55 15.14
CA THR A 67 7.44 -0.29 14.30
C THR A 67 7.61 -1.32 13.17
N GLU A 68 7.45 -2.60 13.48
CA GLU A 68 7.68 -3.70 12.52
C GLU A 68 6.71 -3.65 11.33
N GLN A 69 5.45 -3.26 11.58
CA GLN A 69 4.42 -3.16 10.54
C GLN A 69 4.66 -1.95 9.63
N PHE A 70 5.07 -0.80 10.19
CA PHE A 70 5.41 0.36 9.37
C PHE A 70 6.65 0.11 8.51
N GLN A 71 7.65 -0.61 9.01
CA GLN A 71 8.80 -1.04 8.22
C GLN A 71 8.36 -1.94 7.05
N LEU A 72 7.51 -2.93 7.33
CA LEU A 72 6.99 -3.83 6.30
C LEU A 72 6.17 -3.09 5.24
N ILE A 73 5.19 -2.29 5.64
CA ILE A 73 4.34 -1.51 4.73
C ILE A 73 5.19 -0.55 3.89
N GLY A 74 6.17 0.12 4.50
CA GLY A 74 7.11 0.98 3.79
C GLY A 74 7.93 0.23 2.73
N ALA A 75 8.43 -0.97 3.05
CA ALA A 75 9.16 -1.81 2.10
C ALA A 75 8.26 -2.34 0.98
N LEU A 76 7.02 -2.73 1.30
CA LEU A 76 6.00 -3.13 0.32
C LEU A 76 5.66 -1.99 -0.65
N ALA A 77 5.54 -0.76 -0.16
CA ALA A 77 5.30 0.41 -0.99
C ALA A 77 6.52 0.76 -1.86
N SER A 78 7.75 0.57 -1.36
CA SER A 78 8.96 0.70 -2.19
C SER A 78 8.98 -0.31 -3.34
N ASN A 79 8.54 -1.54 -3.06
CA ASN A 79 8.42 -2.59 -4.06
C ASN A 79 7.32 -2.29 -5.09
N GLY A 80 6.16 -1.78 -4.66
CA GLY A 80 5.03 -1.45 -5.53
C GLY A 80 5.31 -0.33 -6.54
N GLU A 81 6.19 0.63 -6.20
CA GLU A 81 6.61 1.69 -7.12
C GLU A 81 7.50 1.20 -8.26
N GLY A 82 7.97 -0.06 -8.20
CA GLY A 82 8.87 -0.63 -9.19
C GLY A 82 10.30 -0.12 -9.05
N MET A 83 10.74 0.19 -7.82
CA MET A 83 12.17 0.39 -7.57
C MET A 83 12.96 -0.87 -7.93
N ASP A 84 14.25 -0.70 -8.20
CA ASP A 84 15.15 -1.82 -8.51
C ASP A 84 15.12 -2.88 -7.40
N PRO A 85 14.82 -4.16 -7.70
CA PRO A 85 14.88 -5.25 -6.74
C PRO A 85 16.17 -5.29 -5.91
N ALA A 86 17.32 -4.91 -6.48
CA ALA A 86 18.59 -4.88 -5.77
C ALA A 86 18.63 -3.83 -4.64
N LEU A 87 17.87 -2.73 -4.77
CA LEU A 87 17.78 -1.68 -3.75
C LEU A 87 16.76 -2.02 -2.65
N ILE A 88 15.73 -2.80 -2.98
CA ILE A 88 14.65 -3.16 -2.05
C ILE A 88 15.00 -4.40 -1.23
N ALA A 89 15.65 -5.41 -1.83
CA ALA A 89 15.95 -6.68 -1.16
C ALA A 89 16.65 -6.52 0.22
N PRO A 90 17.63 -5.61 0.40
CA PRO A 90 18.23 -5.37 1.71
C PRO A 90 17.24 -4.86 2.77
N GLN A 91 16.18 -4.14 2.37
CA GLN A 91 15.15 -3.67 3.31
C GLN A 91 14.37 -4.86 3.89
N PHE A 92 13.96 -5.80 3.03
CA PHE A 92 13.28 -7.02 3.50
C PHE A 92 14.20 -7.91 4.34
N GLN A 93 15.49 -8.04 3.96
CA GLN A 93 16.47 -8.78 4.76
C GLN A 93 16.63 -8.19 6.16
N LEU A 94 16.69 -6.85 6.27
CA LEU A 94 16.75 -6.17 7.56
C LEU A 94 15.50 -6.46 8.40
N ILE A 95 14.31 -6.36 7.81
CA ILE A 95 13.03 -6.65 8.47
C ILE A 95 13.01 -8.07 9.02
N ILE A 96 13.47 -9.06 8.26
CA ILE A 96 13.54 -10.47 8.70
C ILE A 96 14.53 -10.63 9.85
N ALA A 97 15.64 -9.91 9.82
CA ALA A 97 16.70 -10.02 10.83
C ALA A 97 16.40 -9.28 12.14
N THR A 98 15.63 -8.18 12.09
CA THR A 98 15.43 -7.30 13.26
C THR A 98 14.08 -7.46 13.94
N ASN A 99 13.07 -8.01 13.26
CA ASN A 99 11.71 -8.07 13.80
C ASN A 99 11.42 -9.40 14.48
N ASN A 100 10.70 -9.32 15.59
CA ASN A 100 10.35 -10.47 16.42
C ASN A 100 8.98 -11.06 16.06
N THR A 101 8.13 -10.33 15.31
CA THR A 101 6.84 -10.88 14.89
C THR A 101 7.01 -11.87 13.73
N PRO A 102 6.67 -13.16 13.93
CA PRO A 102 6.90 -14.20 12.93
C PRO A 102 6.15 -13.92 11.62
N GLU A 103 4.94 -13.36 11.69
CA GLU A 103 4.13 -13.08 10.51
C GLU A 103 4.71 -11.92 9.66
N VAL A 104 5.25 -10.88 10.31
CA VAL A 104 5.93 -9.77 9.60
C VAL A 104 7.15 -10.31 8.86
N SER A 105 7.95 -11.14 9.52
CA SER A 105 9.12 -11.79 8.93
C SER A 105 8.72 -12.78 7.82
N ALA A 106 7.60 -13.50 7.96
CA ALA A 106 7.11 -14.41 6.93
C ALA A 106 6.65 -13.67 5.67
N ILE A 107 5.93 -12.55 5.81
CA ILE A 107 5.51 -11.70 4.67
C ILE A 107 6.74 -11.10 3.99
N ALA A 108 7.67 -10.54 4.76
CA ALA A 108 8.91 -9.97 4.26
C ALA A 108 9.75 -11.00 3.49
N SER A 109 9.88 -12.21 4.04
CA SER A 109 10.62 -13.31 3.42
C SER A 109 9.95 -13.79 2.13
N TYR A 110 8.62 -13.91 2.09
CA TYR A 110 7.92 -14.22 0.83
C TYR A 110 8.22 -13.18 -0.26
N LYS A 111 8.16 -11.89 0.07
CA LYS A 111 8.45 -10.80 -0.89
C LYS A 111 9.91 -10.80 -1.32
N LEU A 112 10.84 -11.05 -0.39
CA LEU A 112 12.26 -11.23 -0.71
C LEU A 112 12.48 -12.41 -1.67
N GLY A 113 11.78 -13.53 -1.45
CA GLY A 113 11.82 -14.68 -2.36
C GLY A 113 11.34 -14.35 -3.76
N ARG A 114 10.26 -13.55 -3.89
CA ARG A 114 9.79 -13.04 -5.20
C ARG A 114 10.86 -12.19 -5.90
N LEU A 115 11.56 -11.32 -5.17
CA LEU A 115 12.65 -10.49 -5.74
C LEU A 115 13.85 -11.32 -6.20
N HIS A 116 14.26 -12.31 -5.41
CA HIS A 116 15.33 -13.23 -5.80
C HIS A 116 14.94 -14.05 -7.03
N TRP A 117 13.68 -14.48 -7.13
CA TRP A 117 13.22 -15.21 -8.31
C TRP A 117 13.20 -14.32 -9.55
N GLN A 118 12.76 -13.06 -9.43
CA GLN A 118 12.80 -12.09 -10.51
C GLN A 118 14.23 -11.81 -11.00
N THR A 119 15.21 -11.82 -10.11
CA THR A 119 16.64 -11.58 -10.40
C THR A 119 17.46 -12.85 -10.70
N ASP A 120 16.79 -13.95 -11.03
CA ASP A 120 17.40 -15.24 -11.38
C ASP A 120 18.33 -15.84 -10.30
N GLN A 121 17.95 -15.68 -9.03
CA GLN A 121 18.64 -16.26 -7.88
C GLN A 121 17.77 -17.36 -7.23
N PRO A 122 17.61 -18.53 -7.87
CA PRO A 122 16.58 -19.50 -7.50
C PRO A 122 16.85 -20.18 -6.16
N LYS A 123 18.10 -20.31 -5.73
CA LYS A 123 18.43 -20.85 -4.40
C LYS A 123 17.99 -19.90 -3.28
N ALA A 124 18.35 -18.62 -3.39
CA ALA A 124 17.93 -17.60 -2.43
C ALA A 124 16.41 -17.42 -2.41
N ALA A 125 15.75 -17.52 -3.57
CA ALA A 125 14.30 -17.52 -3.67
C ALA A 125 13.67 -18.69 -2.91
N LEU A 126 14.20 -19.90 -3.10
CA LEU A 126 13.73 -21.10 -2.40
C LEU A 126 13.88 -20.97 -0.89
N ASP A 127 15.05 -20.54 -0.42
CA ASP A 127 15.34 -20.40 1.02
C ASP A 127 14.36 -19.39 1.67
N ALA A 128 14.07 -18.28 1.00
CA ALA A 128 13.12 -17.28 1.46
C ALA A 128 11.65 -17.78 1.44
N PHE A 129 11.22 -18.46 0.38
CA PHE A 129 9.88 -19.05 0.35
C PHE A 129 9.70 -20.15 1.40
N ALA A 130 10.71 -20.98 1.62
CA ALA A 130 10.69 -22.02 2.63
C ALA A 130 10.58 -21.42 4.04
N PHE A 131 11.33 -20.35 4.33
CA PHE A 131 11.19 -19.62 5.60
C PHE A 131 9.77 -19.09 5.79
N SER A 132 9.20 -18.44 4.77
CA SER A 132 7.82 -17.93 4.84
C SER A 132 6.81 -19.06 5.08
N PHE A 133 6.92 -20.16 4.33
CA PHE A 133 6.07 -21.34 4.43
C PHE A 133 6.09 -21.98 5.82
N GLN A 134 7.25 -22.03 6.48
CA GLN A 134 7.40 -22.64 7.80
C GLN A 134 7.01 -21.71 8.95
N THR A 135 7.07 -20.39 8.73
CA THR A 135 6.91 -19.39 9.80
C THR A 135 5.50 -18.81 9.87
N THR A 136 4.79 -18.74 8.74
CA THR A 136 3.46 -18.09 8.69
C THR A 136 2.38 -18.91 9.36
N THR A 137 1.45 -18.22 10.02
CA THR A 137 0.17 -18.80 10.47
C THR A 137 -0.98 -18.47 9.53
N ASN A 138 -0.75 -17.56 8.57
CA ASN A 138 -1.74 -17.15 7.59
C ASN A 138 -1.86 -18.20 6.49
N LYS A 139 -3.06 -18.78 6.36
CA LYS A 139 -3.39 -19.79 5.34
C LYS A 139 -3.11 -19.29 3.91
N GLU A 140 -3.42 -18.03 3.62
CA GLU A 140 -3.21 -17.48 2.28
C GLU A 140 -1.73 -17.39 1.95
N LEU A 141 -0.92 -16.83 2.86
CA LEU A 141 0.52 -16.73 2.68
C LEU A 141 1.19 -18.11 2.60
N PHE A 142 0.72 -19.06 3.41
CA PHE A 142 1.15 -20.45 3.35
C PHE A 142 0.96 -21.06 1.96
N LEU A 143 -0.24 -20.89 1.37
CA LEU A 143 -0.56 -21.40 0.03
C LEU A 143 0.25 -20.69 -1.06
N HIS A 144 0.47 -19.38 -0.92
CA HIS A 144 1.29 -18.61 -1.85
C HIS A 144 2.76 -19.04 -1.84
N SER A 145 3.33 -19.24 -0.66
CA SER A 145 4.71 -19.72 -0.50
C SER A 145 4.86 -21.14 -1.05
N ALA A 146 3.90 -22.04 -0.76
CA ALA A 146 3.88 -23.40 -1.29
C ALA A 146 3.79 -23.44 -2.83
N CYS A 147 2.87 -22.68 -3.41
CA CYS A 147 2.67 -22.62 -4.86
C CYS A 147 3.87 -22.00 -5.58
N SER A 148 4.47 -20.93 -5.02
CA SER A 148 5.67 -20.30 -5.57
C SER A 148 6.87 -21.26 -5.58
N MET A 149 7.09 -22.02 -4.50
CA MET A 149 8.12 -23.06 -4.48
C MET A 149 7.87 -24.17 -5.51
N PHE A 150 6.61 -24.61 -5.65
CA PHE A 150 6.25 -25.62 -6.64
C PHE A 150 6.59 -25.19 -8.07
N LEU A 151 6.24 -23.95 -8.42
CA LEU A 151 6.53 -23.37 -9.72
C LEU A 151 8.05 -23.20 -9.93
N LEU A 152 8.77 -22.71 -8.90
CA LEU A 152 10.23 -22.61 -8.91
C LEU A 152 10.92 -23.97 -9.15
N PHE A 153 10.40 -25.05 -8.56
CA PHE A 153 10.90 -26.41 -8.82
C PHE A 153 10.59 -26.92 -10.24
N GLY A 154 9.52 -26.43 -10.86
CA GLY A 154 9.20 -26.67 -12.26
C GLY A 154 10.27 -26.11 -13.19
N ASP A 155 10.71 -24.88 -12.90
CA ASP A 155 11.73 -24.16 -13.66
C ASP A 155 13.15 -24.72 -13.43
N HIS A 156 13.44 -25.20 -12.21
CA HIS A 156 14.78 -25.63 -11.80
C HIS A 156 14.83 -27.09 -11.32
N ARG A 157 15.07 -28.02 -12.25
CA ARG A 157 15.16 -29.47 -11.98
C ARG A 157 16.21 -29.85 -10.92
N SER A 158 17.32 -29.10 -10.84
CA SER A 158 18.39 -29.35 -9.85
C SER A 158 17.89 -29.11 -8.42
N LEU A 159 17.14 -28.03 -8.19
CA LEU A 159 16.54 -27.74 -6.89
C LEU A 159 15.52 -28.80 -6.50
N LYS A 160 14.72 -29.26 -7.47
CA LYS A 160 13.73 -30.33 -7.25
C LYS A 160 14.37 -31.63 -6.75
N LYS A 161 15.52 -32.01 -7.31
CA LYS A 161 16.23 -33.24 -6.92
C LYS A 161 16.73 -33.19 -5.47
N ASN A 162 17.16 -32.00 -5.02
CA ASN A 162 17.80 -31.81 -3.72
C ASN A 162 16.80 -31.60 -2.57
N ASN A 163 15.53 -31.32 -2.86
CA ASN A 163 14.52 -30.91 -1.87
C ASN A 163 13.26 -31.79 -1.91
N LYS A 164 13.42 -33.12 -2.01
CA LYS A 164 12.29 -34.06 -2.13
C LYS A 164 11.33 -34.01 -0.94
N ASP A 165 11.85 -33.82 0.27
CA ASP A 165 11.02 -33.77 1.49
C ASP A 165 10.13 -32.52 1.49
N LEU A 166 10.71 -31.38 1.12
CA LEU A 166 9.96 -30.12 0.99
C LEU A 166 8.88 -30.22 -0.08
N ILE A 167 9.16 -30.89 -1.20
CA ILE A 167 8.15 -31.15 -2.25
C ILE A 167 7.00 -32.00 -1.70
N SER A 168 7.30 -33.05 -0.93
CA SER A 168 6.28 -33.88 -0.29
C SER A 168 5.39 -33.05 0.65
N GLN A 169 5.99 -32.15 1.44
CA GLN A 169 5.24 -31.23 2.31
C GLN A 169 4.34 -30.29 1.51
N ILE A 170 4.87 -29.64 0.46
CA ILE A 170 4.10 -28.75 -0.42
C ILE A 170 2.91 -29.46 -1.05
N ASN A 171 3.11 -30.71 -1.50
CA ASN A 171 2.06 -31.50 -2.15
C ASN A 171 0.87 -31.81 -1.23
N THR A 172 1.04 -31.78 0.10
CA THR A 172 -0.09 -31.94 1.03
C THR A 172 -1.14 -30.83 0.89
N SER A 173 -0.72 -29.63 0.48
CA SER A 173 -1.60 -28.47 0.26
C SER A 173 -2.19 -28.41 -1.15
N ARG A 174 -1.81 -29.33 -2.05
CA ARG A 174 -2.08 -29.25 -3.50
C ARG A 174 -3.55 -29.19 -3.86
N SER A 175 -4.42 -29.81 -3.05
CA SER A 175 -5.88 -29.82 -3.22
C SER A 175 -6.53 -28.47 -2.94
N GLN A 176 -5.84 -27.56 -2.25
CA GLN A 176 -6.35 -26.24 -1.90
C GLN A 176 -6.01 -25.17 -2.95
N TRP A 177 -5.24 -25.52 -3.99
CA TRP A 177 -4.79 -24.56 -4.99
C TRP A 177 -5.84 -24.34 -6.07
N TYR A 178 -6.13 -23.07 -6.34
CA TYR A 178 -7.06 -22.63 -7.38
C TYR A 178 -6.30 -21.92 -8.51
N ARG A 179 -6.96 -21.69 -9.65
CA ARG A 179 -6.30 -21.19 -10.86
C ARG A 179 -5.68 -19.80 -10.69
N ALA A 180 -6.35 -18.88 -9.99
CA ALA A 180 -5.83 -17.53 -9.76
C ALA A 180 -4.55 -17.54 -8.91
N LEU A 181 -4.45 -18.42 -7.91
CA LEU A 181 -3.22 -18.59 -7.11
C LEU A 181 -1.98 -18.85 -7.99
N PHE A 182 -2.10 -19.68 -9.03
CA PHE A 182 -0.99 -19.95 -9.94
C PHE A 182 -0.53 -18.71 -10.71
N ASN A 183 -1.46 -17.82 -11.08
CA ASN A 183 -1.12 -16.58 -11.75
C ASN A 183 -0.39 -15.63 -10.77
N ASP A 184 -0.85 -15.56 -9.53
CA ASP A 184 -0.27 -14.70 -8.50
C ASP A 184 1.13 -15.16 -8.07
N CYS A 185 1.35 -16.48 -8.04
CA CYS A 185 2.61 -17.12 -7.66
C CYS A 185 3.59 -17.33 -8.83
N ALA A 186 3.19 -17.06 -10.06
CA ALA A 186 4.09 -17.14 -11.21
C ALA A 186 5.31 -16.23 -11.01
N LYS A 187 6.43 -16.62 -11.64
CA LYS A 187 7.66 -15.82 -11.64
C LYS A 187 7.32 -14.37 -12.01
N PRO A 188 7.68 -13.39 -11.17
CA PRO A 188 7.45 -12.00 -11.51
C PRO A 188 8.18 -11.69 -12.81
N VAL A 189 7.43 -11.26 -13.82
CA VAL A 189 8.04 -10.64 -14.99
C VAL A 189 8.53 -9.27 -14.55
N PRO A 190 9.78 -8.87 -14.86
CA PRO A 190 10.19 -7.48 -14.69
C PRO A 190 9.25 -6.64 -15.55
N HIS A 191 8.28 -6.00 -14.92
CA HIS A 191 7.51 -4.99 -15.62
C HIS A 191 8.51 -3.91 -15.99
N ALA A 192 8.79 -3.74 -17.29
CA ALA A 192 9.22 -2.45 -17.80
C ALA A 192 8.22 -1.48 -17.20
N THR A 193 8.69 -0.59 -16.33
CA THR A 193 7.88 0.32 -15.53
C THR A 193 6.84 0.94 -16.45
N GLN A 194 5.65 0.35 -16.51
CA GLN A 194 4.52 1.07 -17.06
C GLN A 194 4.17 1.93 -15.86
N PRO A 195 4.50 3.23 -15.87
CA PRO A 195 3.94 4.10 -14.86
C PRO A 195 2.45 3.85 -14.92
N GLN A 196 1.88 3.27 -13.86
CA GLN A 196 0.45 3.36 -13.69
C GLN A 196 0.18 4.85 -13.81
N LYS A 197 -0.56 5.24 -14.87
CA LYS A 197 -0.87 6.65 -15.08
C LYS A 197 -1.49 7.08 -13.77
N PRO A 198 -0.88 8.02 -13.03
CA PRO A 198 -1.39 8.42 -11.72
C PRO A 198 -2.86 8.71 -11.92
N ASN A 199 -3.71 8.07 -11.14
CA ASN A 199 -5.15 8.25 -11.28
C ASN A 199 -5.45 9.71 -10.92
N TRP A 200 -5.46 10.56 -11.95
CA TRP A 200 -5.53 12.01 -11.81
C TRP A 200 -6.85 12.39 -11.14
N VAL A 201 -7.89 11.56 -11.27
CA VAL A 201 -9.17 11.71 -10.59
C VAL A 201 -9.00 11.51 -9.09
N ILE A 202 -8.27 10.49 -8.66
CA ILE A 202 -7.96 10.27 -7.23
C ILE A 202 -7.07 11.42 -6.70
N ARG A 203 -6.05 11.85 -7.44
CA ARG A 203 -5.19 12.96 -7.03
C ARG A 203 -5.93 14.30 -6.98
N PHE A 204 -6.83 14.57 -7.93
CA PHE A 204 -7.69 15.75 -7.94
C PHE A 204 -8.66 15.71 -6.76
N TYR A 205 -9.31 14.55 -6.53
CA TYR A 205 -10.17 14.35 -5.37
C TYR A 205 -9.41 14.61 -4.07
N ARG A 206 -8.22 14.03 -3.87
CA ARG A 206 -7.44 14.20 -2.65
C ARG A 206 -6.91 15.63 -2.45
N SER A 207 -6.56 16.34 -3.52
CA SER A 207 -5.99 17.69 -3.42
C SER A 207 -7.04 18.80 -3.31
N GLN A 208 -8.17 18.65 -3.99
CA GLN A 208 -9.18 19.71 -4.09
C GLN A 208 -10.46 19.39 -3.31
N ILE A 209 -10.86 18.13 -3.23
CA ILE A 209 -12.18 17.73 -2.74
C ILE A 209 -12.10 17.20 -1.30
N SER A 210 -11.20 16.26 -1.02
CA SER A 210 -11.03 15.64 0.31
C SER A 210 -10.78 16.65 1.45
N PRO A 211 -10.00 17.73 1.27
CA PRO A 211 -9.82 18.74 2.31
C PRO A 211 -11.11 19.52 2.62
N ALA A 212 -12.01 19.66 1.64
CA ALA A 212 -13.29 20.37 1.78
C ALA A 212 -14.39 19.48 2.39
N ILE A 213 -14.35 18.16 2.14
CA ILE A 213 -15.36 17.20 2.61
C ILE A 213 -14.97 16.54 3.95
N GLY A 214 -13.68 16.61 4.31
CA GLY A 214 -13.15 16.00 5.54
C GLY A 214 -13.00 14.48 5.43
N SER A 215 -12.27 13.87 6.36
CA SER A 215 -11.95 12.43 6.39
C SER A 215 -13.12 11.53 6.82
N ARG A 216 -14.37 11.92 6.53
CA ARG A 216 -15.59 11.35 7.15
C ARG A 216 -16.45 10.52 6.20
N CYS A 217 -15.88 9.94 5.14
CA CYS A 217 -16.63 9.02 4.30
C CYS A 217 -17.02 7.79 5.15
N VAL A 218 -18.30 7.70 5.49
CA VAL A 218 -18.90 6.61 6.28
C VAL A 218 -19.39 5.47 5.39
N LEU A 219 -19.10 5.51 4.08
CA LEU A 219 -19.51 4.51 3.11
C LEU A 219 -18.47 3.38 2.99
N GLU A 220 -18.96 2.20 2.66
CA GLU A 220 -18.15 1.02 2.33
C GLU A 220 -18.53 0.49 0.93
N PRO A 221 -17.60 0.44 -0.05
CA PRO A 221 -16.20 0.85 0.03
C PRO A 221 -16.02 2.35 0.29
N SER A 222 -14.83 2.76 0.77
CA SER A 222 -14.52 4.18 0.95
C SER A 222 -14.68 4.96 -0.37
N CYS A 223 -14.92 6.28 -0.30
CA CYS A 223 -15.13 7.12 -1.48
C CYS A 223 -13.95 7.05 -2.47
N SER A 224 -12.70 7.02 -1.98
CA SER A 224 -11.51 6.83 -2.82
C SER A 224 -11.43 5.44 -3.45
N GLU A 225 -11.80 4.40 -2.68
CA GLU A 225 -11.80 3.02 -3.17
C GLU A 225 -12.88 2.83 -4.24
N TYR A 226 -14.06 3.40 -4.06
CA TYR A 226 -15.09 3.42 -5.10
C TYR A 226 -14.61 4.12 -6.38
N PHE A 227 -13.90 5.26 -6.26
CA PHE A 227 -13.38 5.97 -7.44
C PHE A 227 -12.32 5.15 -8.16
N HIS A 228 -11.47 4.46 -7.40
CA HIS A 228 -10.50 3.51 -7.94
C HIS A 228 -11.20 2.39 -8.69
N GLN A 229 -12.15 1.68 -8.06
CA GLN A 229 -12.91 0.60 -8.68
C GLN A 229 -13.66 1.07 -9.94
N ALA A 230 -14.34 2.23 -9.87
CA ALA A 230 -15.08 2.78 -10.99
C ALA A 230 -14.16 3.14 -12.16
N TYR A 231 -13.00 3.75 -11.89
CA TYR A 231 -12.01 4.09 -12.90
C TYR A 231 -11.32 2.85 -13.50
N CYS A 232 -11.01 1.84 -12.68
CA CYS A 232 -10.46 0.57 -13.18
C CYS A 232 -11.46 -0.16 -14.10
N LYS A 233 -12.76 -0.08 -13.78
CA LYS A 233 -13.81 -0.78 -14.53
C LYS A 233 -14.26 -0.03 -15.79
N HIS A 234 -14.39 1.29 -15.72
CA HIS A 234 -15.00 2.11 -16.78
C HIS A 234 -14.09 3.21 -17.34
N GLY A 235 -12.85 3.35 -16.85
CA GLY A 235 -11.93 4.40 -17.27
C GLY A 235 -12.50 5.79 -17.03
N ALA A 236 -12.27 6.73 -17.96
CA ALA A 236 -12.79 8.10 -17.86
C ALA A 236 -14.33 8.18 -17.90
N ALA A 237 -15.02 7.14 -18.38
CA ALA A 237 -16.48 7.11 -18.37
C ALA A 237 -17.05 7.05 -16.94
N SER A 238 -16.25 6.69 -15.92
CA SER A 238 -16.68 6.63 -14.52
C SER A 238 -16.91 7.99 -13.85
N ILE A 239 -16.48 9.10 -14.47
CA ILE A 239 -16.55 10.44 -13.87
C ILE A 239 -17.96 10.82 -13.38
N PRO A 240 -19.06 10.56 -14.11
CA PRO A 240 -20.41 10.83 -13.61
C PRO A 240 -20.79 9.97 -12.40
N MET A 241 -20.31 8.73 -12.29
CA MET A 241 -20.56 7.87 -11.13
C MET A 241 -19.82 8.36 -9.89
N ILE A 242 -18.60 8.87 -10.10
CA ILE A 242 -17.77 9.49 -9.06
C ILE A 242 -18.46 10.75 -8.55
N ALA A 243 -18.97 11.60 -9.46
CA ALA A 243 -19.72 12.80 -9.10
C ALA A 243 -21.05 12.49 -8.39
N ASP A 244 -21.81 11.50 -8.89
CA ASP A 244 -23.05 11.04 -8.25
C ASP A 244 -22.80 10.61 -6.81
N ARG A 245 -21.76 9.79 -6.58
CA ARG A 245 -21.42 9.32 -5.23
C ARG A 245 -21.12 10.48 -4.28
N LEU A 246 -20.40 11.51 -4.74
CA LEU A 246 -20.12 12.69 -3.92
C LEU A 246 -21.39 13.45 -3.53
N CYS A 247 -22.34 13.59 -4.46
CA CYS A 247 -23.61 14.25 -4.18
C CYS A 247 -24.54 13.42 -3.30
N ARG A 248 -24.45 12.08 -3.39
CA ARG A 248 -25.36 11.14 -2.72
C ARG A 248 -24.87 10.70 -1.34
N GLU A 249 -23.57 10.79 -1.05
CA GLU A 249 -22.98 10.42 0.25
C GLU A 249 -23.73 10.99 1.47
N PRO A 250 -24.10 12.28 1.53
CA PRO A 250 -24.85 12.82 2.66
C PRO A 250 -26.17 12.09 2.87
N ASN A 251 -26.91 11.79 1.80
CA ASN A 251 -28.21 11.12 1.91
C ASN A 251 -28.07 9.68 2.41
N VAL A 252 -27.11 8.92 1.89
CA VAL A 252 -26.88 7.52 2.31
C VAL A 252 -26.44 7.46 3.78
N SER A 253 -25.57 8.39 4.20
CA SER A 253 -25.13 8.47 5.60
C SER A 253 -26.26 8.89 6.56
N HIS A 254 -27.19 9.74 6.12
CA HIS A 254 -28.38 10.11 6.88
C HIS A 254 -29.40 8.96 6.97
N GLU A 255 -29.61 8.23 5.88
CA GLU A 255 -30.56 7.12 5.81
C GLU A 255 -30.08 5.87 6.55
N LYS A 256 -28.76 5.75 6.81
CA LYS A 256 -28.14 4.62 7.51
C LYS A 256 -28.48 3.25 6.91
N LYS A 257 -28.64 3.20 5.58
CA LYS A 257 -28.95 1.98 4.84
C LYS A 257 -27.75 1.03 4.84
N ASP A 258 -28.02 -0.27 4.94
CA ASP A 258 -27.04 -1.36 4.83
C ASP A 258 -25.80 -1.20 5.73
N PRO A 259 -25.95 -1.24 7.07
CA PRO A 259 -24.82 -1.14 7.99
C PRO A 259 -23.85 -2.33 7.83
N VAL A 260 -22.59 -2.01 7.58
CA VAL A 260 -21.45 -2.93 7.50
C VAL A 260 -20.58 -2.72 8.74
N VAL A 261 -20.39 -3.78 9.52
CA VAL A 261 -19.49 -3.76 10.68
C VAL A 261 -18.07 -4.04 10.21
N MET A 262 -17.20 -3.06 10.31
CA MET A 262 -15.79 -3.19 9.95
C MET A 262 -15.03 -4.03 11.00
N PRO A 263 -13.91 -4.68 10.63
CA PRO A 263 -13.04 -5.36 11.59
C PRO A 263 -12.54 -4.47 12.75
N SER A 264 -12.49 -3.15 12.54
CA SER A 264 -12.16 -2.15 13.55
C SER A 264 -13.29 -1.84 14.55
N GLY A 265 -14.48 -2.43 14.37
CA GLY A 265 -15.68 -2.18 15.17
C GLY A 265 -16.47 -0.93 14.76
N GLN A 266 -15.99 -0.16 13.77
CA GLN A 266 -16.72 0.97 13.20
C GLN A 266 -17.86 0.48 12.29
N ILE A 267 -19.02 1.15 12.36
CA ILE A 267 -20.12 0.92 11.40
C ILE A 267 -19.93 1.84 10.20
N ARG A 268 -19.92 1.26 9.02
CA ARG A 268 -20.01 1.95 7.72
C ARG A 268 -21.32 1.55 7.02
N TYR A 269 -21.66 2.23 5.93
CA TYR A 269 -22.88 1.97 5.17
C TYR A 269 -22.54 1.48 3.77
N GLY A 270 -23.11 0.34 3.39
CA GLY A 270 -22.84 -0.32 2.12
C GLY A 270 -23.29 0.53 0.95
N ASP A 271 -22.36 0.87 0.07
CA ASP A 271 -22.62 1.53 -1.20
C ASP A 271 -21.67 0.97 -2.27
N PRO A 272 -21.85 -0.29 -2.71
CA PRO A 272 -20.96 -0.94 -3.67
C PRO A 272 -21.11 -0.36 -5.09
N LEU A 273 -20.08 -0.53 -5.92
CA LEU A 273 -20.06 -0.06 -7.31
C LEU A 273 -21.15 -0.70 -8.17
N GLU A 274 -21.46 -1.96 -7.90
CA GLU A 274 -22.43 -2.78 -8.62
C GLU A 274 -23.85 -2.21 -8.58
N ASN A 275 -24.17 -1.40 -7.57
CA ASN A 275 -25.48 -0.75 -7.46
C ASN A 275 -25.66 0.37 -8.49
N HIS A 276 -24.57 0.90 -9.05
CA HIS A 276 -24.57 2.14 -9.84
C HIS A 276 -24.00 1.96 -11.25
N ASP A 277 -23.51 0.78 -11.59
CA ASP A 277 -22.86 0.49 -12.88
C ASP A 277 -23.83 -0.01 -13.97
N PHE A 278 -25.12 -0.18 -13.64
CA PHE A 278 -26.10 -0.86 -14.49
C PHE A 278 -26.30 -0.20 -15.86
N TRP A 279 -26.16 1.12 -15.94
CA TRP A 279 -26.33 1.92 -17.16
C TRP A 279 -25.06 2.00 -18.04
N MET A 280 -23.92 1.50 -17.55
CA MET A 280 -22.67 1.41 -18.31
C MET A 280 -22.42 0.03 -18.92
N LYS A 281 -23.25 -0.97 -18.60
CA LYS A 281 -23.20 -2.27 -19.25
C LYS A 281 -23.65 -2.09 -20.71
N LYS A 282 -22.73 -2.29 -21.66
CA LYS A 282 -23.12 -2.48 -23.07
C LYS A 282 -24.09 -3.67 -23.12
N GLN A 283 -25.25 -3.47 -23.74
CA GLN A 283 -26.05 -4.57 -24.27
C GLN A 283 -25.23 -5.38 -25.27
#